data_AF-A0A2R6Q196-F1
#
_entry.id   AF-A0A2R6Q196-F1
#
_cell.length_a   1.000
_cell.length_b   1.000
_cell.length_c   1.000
_cell.angle_alpha   90.00
_cell.angle_beta   90.00
_cell.angle_gamma   90.00
#
_symmetry.space_group_name_H-M   'P 1'
#
loop_
_entity.id
_entity.type
_entity.pdbx_description
1 polymer ?
#
loop_
_entity_poly.entity_id
_entity_poly.type
_entity_poly.pdbx_seq_one_letter_code
_entity_poly.pdbx_strand_id
1 'polypeptide(L)'
;MSSLPVEDQQVDVEVERTQWVLNSPNPPSLLQELISSVKETIFPYRSNLTSSSPKQPRSRVAVSVLQGLFPILSWARNYKASKFKKDLMAGLTLASLCIPQSIGYANLAKLDPQYGLYTSVVPPLIYALMGSSREIAIGPVAVVSLLLSSMITKLEDPITDPVAYRKLVFTVTFFAGAFQAVFGLLR
;
A
#
# COMPACT_ATOMS: atom_id res chain seq x y z
N MET A 1 -12.14 -16.06 -67.26
CA MET A 1 -13.03 -15.63 -66.17
C MET A 1 -12.16 -15.01 -65.08
N SER A 2 -12.21 -13.69 -64.97
CA SER A 2 -11.88 -12.85 -63.79
C SER A 2 -10.56 -13.06 -63.03
N SER A 3 -9.50 -12.35 -63.44
CA SER A 3 -8.51 -11.79 -62.51
C SER A 3 -8.94 -10.36 -62.18
N LEU A 4 -9.67 -10.19 -61.08
CA LEU A 4 -10.17 -8.89 -60.60
C LEU A 4 -9.05 -8.08 -59.92
N PRO A 5 -9.11 -6.74 -59.98
CA PRO A 5 -7.99 -5.85 -59.69
C PRO A 5 -7.88 -5.61 -58.18
N VAL A 6 -6.68 -5.83 -57.62
CA VAL A 6 -6.35 -5.61 -56.20
C VAL A 6 -6.09 -4.12 -55.91
N GLU A 7 -5.96 -3.29 -56.95
CA GLU A 7 -5.54 -1.89 -56.83
C GLU A 7 -6.64 -0.93 -56.35
N ASP A 8 -7.90 -1.17 -56.71
CA ASP A 8 -9.02 -0.26 -56.34
C ASP A 8 -9.34 -0.31 -54.84
N GLN A 9 -9.13 -1.45 -54.19
CA GLN A 9 -9.48 -1.64 -52.77
C GLN A 9 -8.48 -0.98 -51.82
N GLN A 10 -7.27 -0.70 -52.29
CA GLN A 10 -6.22 -0.08 -51.47
C GLN A 10 -6.31 1.46 -51.49
N VAL A 11 -6.84 2.03 -52.58
CA VAL A 11 -7.09 3.47 -52.72
C VAL A 11 -8.23 3.92 -51.81
N ASP A 12 -9.32 3.14 -51.72
CA ASP A 12 -10.46 3.48 -50.85
C ASP A 12 -10.10 3.50 -49.36
N VAL A 13 -9.22 2.59 -48.91
CA VAL A 13 -8.74 2.54 -47.52
C VAL A 13 -7.84 3.74 -47.20
N GLU A 14 -7.02 4.19 -48.16
CA GLU A 14 -6.16 5.37 -48.01
C GLU A 14 -7.01 6.66 -47.94
N VAL A 15 -8.08 6.74 -48.75
CA VAL A 15 -9.03 7.87 -48.74
C VAL A 15 -9.81 7.91 -47.42
N GLU A 16 -10.26 6.76 -46.90
CA GLU A 16 -10.95 6.69 -45.61
C GLU A 16 -10.03 7.09 -44.44
N ARG A 17 -8.77 6.65 -44.47
CA ARG A 17 -7.74 7.02 -43.46
C ARG A 17 -7.43 8.50 -43.50
N THR A 18 -7.23 9.07 -44.68
CA THR A 18 -6.95 10.51 -44.83
C THR A 18 -8.13 11.37 -44.38
N GLN A 19 -9.37 10.93 -44.64
CA GLN A 19 -10.59 11.59 -44.19
C GLN A 19 -10.77 11.53 -42.66
N TRP A 20 -10.35 10.43 -42.02
CA TRP A 20 -10.33 10.28 -40.56
C TRP A 20 -9.27 11.16 -39.87
N VAL A 21 -8.08 11.32 -40.47
CA VAL A 21 -7.03 12.20 -39.95
C VAL A 21 -7.45 13.67 -40.08
N LEU A 22 -8.10 14.05 -41.18
CA LEU A 22 -8.58 15.41 -41.42
C LEU A 22 -9.74 15.83 -40.48
N ASN A 23 -10.60 14.89 -40.09
CA ASN A 23 -11.76 15.13 -39.22
C ASN A 23 -11.61 14.47 -37.84
N SER A 24 -10.41 14.51 -37.26
CA SER A 24 -10.22 14.04 -35.89
C SER A 24 -11.04 14.92 -34.92
N PRO A 25 -11.97 14.35 -34.13
CA PRO A 25 -12.72 15.13 -33.16
C PRO A 25 -11.73 15.79 -32.18
N ASN A 26 -11.90 17.10 -31.95
CA ASN A 26 -11.01 17.85 -31.07
C ASN A 26 -10.91 17.14 -29.71
N PRO A 27 -9.68 16.85 -29.22
CA PRO A 27 -9.54 16.23 -27.92
C PRO A 27 -10.19 17.15 -26.86
N PRO A 28 -10.95 16.59 -25.89
CA PRO A 28 -11.43 17.38 -24.78
C PRO A 28 -10.23 18.04 -24.09
N SER A 29 -10.41 19.28 -23.63
CA SER A 29 -9.31 20.07 -23.07
C SER A 29 -8.52 19.28 -22.00
N LEU A 30 -7.20 19.47 -21.92
CA LEU A 30 -6.34 18.78 -20.93
C LEU A 30 -6.84 18.91 -19.49
N LEU A 31 -7.48 20.04 -19.17
CA LEU A 31 -8.11 20.25 -17.87
C LEU A 31 -9.30 19.30 -17.62
N GLN A 32 -10.06 18.95 -18.65
CA GLN A 32 -11.16 17.99 -18.54
C GLN A 32 -10.64 16.56 -18.36
N GLU A 33 -9.54 16.17 -19.03
CA GLU A 33 -8.89 14.86 -18.79
C GLU A 33 -8.31 14.76 -17.37
N LEU A 34 -7.74 15.85 -16.86
CA LEU A 34 -7.27 15.90 -15.48
C LEU A 34 -8.43 15.83 -14.49
N ILE A 35 -9.50 16.61 -14.71
CA ILE A 35 -10.67 16.59 -13.84
C ILE A 35 -11.37 15.23 -13.88
N SER A 36 -11.45 14.56 -15.04
CA SER A 36 -12.01 13.22 -15.14
C SER A 36 -11.13 12.19 -14.44
N SER A 37 -9.81 12.24 -14.64
CA SER A 37 -8.87 11.32 -13.98
C SER A 37 -8.90 11.48 -12.47
N VAL A 38 -8.99 12.72 -11.96
CA VAL A 38 -9.12 13.01 -10.53
C VAL A 38 -10.47 12.55 -9.99
N LYS A 39 -11.57 12.81 -10.73
CA LYS A 39 -12.92 12.41 -10.32
C LYS A 39 -13.09 10.89 -10.27
N GLU A 40 -12.51 10.16 -11.22
CA GLU A 40 -12.49 8.69 -11.25
C GLU A 40 -11.59 8.11 -10.15
N THR A 41 -10.46 8.75 -9.85
CA THR A 41 -9.55 8.31 -8.78
C THR A 41 -10.15 8.55 -7.38
N ILE A 42 -10.94 9.61 -7.20
CA ILE A 42 -11.54 9.96 -5.91
C ILE A 42 -12.90 9.28 -5.68
N PHE A 43 -13.69 8.98 -6.73
CA PHE A 43 -15.01 8.35 -6.61
C PHE A 43 -15.17 7.11 -7.50
N PRO A 44 -14.56 5.96 -7.17
CA PRO A 44 -14.67 4.76 -8.01
C PRO A 44 -16.02 4.02 -7.90
N TYR A 45 -16.91 4.40 -6.96
CA TYR A 45 -18.06 3.55 -6.62
C TYR A 45 -19.21 4.30 -5.92
N ARG A 46 -20.00 5.09 -6.66
CA ARG A 46 -21.22 5.72 -6.11
C ARG A 46 -22.41 5.77 -7.10
N SER A 47 -22.53 4.83 -8.04
CA SER A 47 -23.59 4.87 -9.07
C SER A 47 -24.66 3.79 -9.00
N ASN A 48 -24.65 2.86 -8.03
CA ASN A 48 -25.65 1.80 -7.95
C ASN A 48 -26.27 1.58 -6.55
N LEU A 49 -26.64 2.65 -5.84
CA LEU A 49 -27.51 2.53 -4.65
C LEU A 49 -28.78 3.40 -4.81
N THR A 50 -29.56 3.10 -5.83
CA THR A 50 -31.00 3.33 -5.81
C THR A 50 -31.70 2.01 -5.46
N SER A 51 -31.76 1.68 -4.18
CA SER A 51 -32.80 0.80 -3.68
C SER A 51 -33.20 1.26 -2.28
N SER A 52 -34.45 1.68 -2.20
CA SER A 52 -35.20 1.94 -0.99
C SER A 52 -35.12 0.79 0.01
N SER A 53 -35.18 1.14 1.31
CA SER A 53 -35.60 0.33 2.48
C SER A 53 -34.47 -0.13 3.44
N PRO A 54 -34.78 -0.38 4.73
CA PRO A 54 -35.28 0.52 5.75
C PRO A 54 -34.26 0.67 6.91
N LYS A 55 -34.56 1.53 7.90
CA LYS A 55 -33.76 1.81 9.12
C LYS A 55 -32.88 0.63 9.58
N GLN A 56 -31.58 0.69 9.33
CA GLN A 56 -30.64 -0.35 9.74
C GLN A 56 -30.43 -0.32 11.27
N PRO A 57 -30.48 -1.48 11.97
CA PRO A 57 -30.26 -1.54 13.42
C PRO A 57 -28.81 -1.16 13.74
N ARG A 58 -28.60 -0.45 14.86
CA ARG A 58 -27.28 0.04 15.33
C ARG A 58 -26.16 -1.01 15.31
N SER A 59 -26.50 -2.30 15.44
CA SER A 59 -25.54 -3.41 15.34
C SER A 59 -24.94 -3.61 13.94
N ARG A 60 -25.68 -3.34 12.85
CA ARG A 60 -25.13 -3.44 11.49
C ARG A 60 -24.17 -2.29 11.16
N VAL A 61 -24.43 -1.09 11.69
CA VAL A 61 -23.51 0.06 11.55
C VAL A 61 -22.21 -0.19 12.31
N ALA A 62 -22.29 -0.72 13.54
CA ALA A 62 -21.10 -1.09 14.32
C ALA A 62 -20.27 -2.17 13.61
N VAL A 63 -20.92 -3.19 13.01
CA VAL A 63 -20.23 -4.24 12.23
C VAL A 63 -19.59 -3.67 10.97
N SER A 64 -20.21 -2.72 10.27
CA SER A 64 -19.62 -2.06 9.09
C SER A 64 -18.44 -1.15 9.45
N VAL A 65 -18.50 -0.44 10.58
CA VAL A 65 -17.37 0.36 11.10
C VAL A 65 -16.21 -0.55 11.52
N LEU A 66 -16.51 -1.68 12.18
CA LEU A 66 -15.50 -2.67 12.57
C LEU A 66 -14.90 -3.39 11.36
N GLN A 67 -15.68 -3.63 10.29
CA GLN A 67 -15.17 -4.12 9.00
C GLN A 67 -14.32 -3.09 8.25
N GLY A 68 -14.57 -1.79 8.45
CA GLY A 68 -13.72 -0.71 7.94
C GLY A 68 -12.41 -0.55 8.71
N LEU A 69 -12.43 -0.75 10.04
CA LEU A 69 -11.25 -0.68 10.91
C LEU A 69 -10.39 -1.96 10.88
N PHE A 70 -11.02 -3.11 10.70
CA PHE A 70 -10.38 -4.42 10.63
C PHE A 70 -10.79 -5.13 9.35
N PRO A 71 -10.23 -4.73 8.19
CA PRO A 71 -10.46 -5.38 6.90
C PRO A 71 -10.14 -6.89 6.92
N ILE A 72 -9.35 -7.35 7.90
CA ILE A 72 -9.10 -8.77 8.17
C ILE A 72 -10.38 -9.60 8.32
N LEU A 73 -11.42 -9.10 8.98
CA LEU A 73 -12.66 -9.84 9.18
C LEU A 73 -13.46 -10.05 7.87
N SER A 74 -13.32 -9.13 6.91
CA SER A 74 -13.98 -9.23 5.61
C SER A 74 -13.31 -10.30 4.74
N TRP A 75 -11.97 -10.27 4.67
CA TRP A 75 -11.24 -11.19 3.80
C TRP A 75 -11.05 -12.57 4.41
N ALA A 76 -10.98 -12.68 5.75
CA ALA A 76 -10.82 -13.96 6.44
C ALA A 76 -12.04 -14.86 6.24
N ARG A 77 -13.25 -14.29 6.17
CA ARG A 77 -14.49 -15.04 5.95
C ARG A 77 -14.55 -15.73 4.58
N ASN A 78 -13.89 -15.17 3.57
CA ASN A 78 -13.82 -15.73 2.22
C ASN A 78 -12.50 -16.49 1.95
N TYR A 79 -11.72 -16.77 2.99
CA TYR A 79 -10.39 -17.37 2.85
C TYR A 79 -10.47 -18.89 2.65
N LYS A 80 -9.95 -19.37 1.52
CA LYS A 80 -9.93 -20.80 1.18
C LYS A 80 -8.67 -21.46 1.75
N ALA A 81 -8.81 -22.63 2.38
CA ALA A 81 -7.70 -23.42 2.93
C ALA A 81 -6.62 -23.80 1.88
N SER A 82 -6.97 -23.83 0.59
CA SER A 82 -6.01 -24.03 -0.50
C SER A 82 -4.99 -22.87 -0.62
N LYS A 83 -5.37 -21.63 -0.31
CA LYS A 83 -4.46 -20.47 -0.31
C LYS A 83 -3.53 -20.48 0.91
N PHE A 84 -3.99 -21.03 2.04
CA PHE A 84 -3.20 -21.12 3.28
C PHE A 84 -1.84 -21.78 3.07
N LYS A 85 -1.77 -22.88 2.31
CA LYS A 85 -0.49 -23.57 2.06
C LYS A 85 0.51 -22.68 1.31
N LYS A 86 0.02 -21.88 0.36
CA LYS A 86 0.86 -20.95 -0.42
C LYS A 86 1.32 -19.77 0.44
N ASP A 87 0.40 -19.18 1.19
CA ASP A 87 0.70 -18.05 2.07
C ASP A 87 1.62 -18.47 3.23
N LEU A 88 1.50 -19.69 3.74
CA LEU A 88 2.39 -20.24 4.77
C LEU A 88 3.82 -20.43 4.25
N MET A 89 3.98 -20.98 3.04
CA MET A 89 5.31 -21.12 2.43
C MET A 89 5.93 -19.76 2.13
N ALA A 90 5.16 -18.82 1.58
CA ALA A 90 5.62 -17.45 1.34
C ALA A 90 6.01 -16.74 2.64
N GLY A 91 5.21 -16.89 3.70
CA GLY A 91 5.48 -16.34 5.02
C GLY A 91 6.74 -16.94 5.66
N LEU A 92 6.96 -18.25 5.52
CA LEU A 92 8.18 -18.90 6.02
C LEU A 92 9.43 -18.42 5.28
N THR A 93 9.36 -18.29 3.96
CA THR A 93 10.44 -17.71 3.15
C THR A 93 10.75 -16.28 3.59
N LEU A 94 9.71 -15.45 3.74
CA LEU A 94 9.87 -14.06 4.15
C LEU A 94 10.43 -13.95 5.59
N ALA A 95 9.95 -14.78 6.52
CA ALA A 95 10.46 -14.83 7.89
C ALA A 95 11.95 -15.23 7.93
N SER A 96 12.36 -16.22 7.13
CA SER A 96 13.76 -16.65 7.03
C SER A 96 14.68 -15.52 6.54
N LEU A 97 14.20 -14.67 5.62
CA LEU A 97 14.94 -13.51 5.14
C LEU A 97 14.92 -12.33 6.12
N CYS A 98 13.79 -12.08 6.78
CA CYS A 98 13.61 -10.95 7.69
C CYS A 98 14.44 -11.08 8.97
N ILE A 99 14.68 -12.29 9.50
CA ILE A 99 15.46 -12.50 10.72
C ILE A 99 16.89 -11.92 10.62
N PRO A 100 17.74 -12.37 9.67
CA PRO A 100 19.10 -11.84 9.54
C PRO A 100 19.10 -10.37 9.12
N GLN A 101 18.16 -9.95 8.27
CA GLN A 101 18.02 -8.56 7.83
C GLN A 101 17.74 -7.62 9.02
N SER A 102 16.82 -8.00 9.90
CA SER A 102 16.43 -7.19 11.06
C SER A 102 17.53 -7.09 12.10
N ILE A 103 18.29 -8.17 12.31
CA ILE A 103 19.50 -8.17 13.15
C ILE A 103 20.54 -7.20 12.58
N GLY A 104 20.79 -7.25 11.27
CA GLY A 104 21.68 -6.31 10.60
C GLY A 104 21.23 -4.86 10.78
N TYR A 105 19.94 -4.59 10.66
CA TYR A 105 19.39 -3.23 10.79
C TYR A 105 19.39 -2.70 12.23
N ALA A 106 19.29 -3.57 13.23
CA ALA A 106 19.50 -3.19 14.63
C ALA A 106 20.95 -2.76 14.86
N ASN A 107 21.91 -3.50 14.31
CA ASN A 107 23.34 -3.15 14.40
C ASN A 107 23.64 -1.82 13.69
N LEU A 108 23.03 -1.55 12.54
CA LEU A 108 23.14 -0.24 11.86
C LEU A 108 22.56 0.90 12.71
N ALA A 109 21.50 0.64 13.47
CA ALA A 109 20.91 1.56 14.43
C ALA A 109 21.70 1.67 15.75
N LYS A 110 22.85 0.98 15.89
CA LYS A 110 23.65 0.86 17.13
C LYS A 110 22.82 0.37 18.33
N LEU A 111 21.91 -0.56 18.08
CA LEU A 111 21.06 -1.20 19.08
C LEU A 111 21.37 -2.70 19.18
N ASP A 112 21.02 -3.29 20.32
CA ASP A 112 21.12 -4.74 20.51
C ASP A 112 20.25 -5.49 19.48
N PRO A 113 20.72 -6.64 18.94
CA PRO A 113 19.98 -7.44 17.94
C PRO A 113 18.54 -7.80 18.31
N GLN A 114 18.25 -7.95 19.60
CA GLN A 114 16.92 -8.23 20.13
C GLN A 114 15.86 -7.19 19.70
N TYR A 115 16.25 -5.92 19.58
CA TYR A 115 15.33 -4.86 19.15
C TYR A 115 14.96 -4.98 17.68
N GLY A 116 15.88 -5.45 16.84
CA GLY A 116 15.57 -5.78 15.44
C GLY A 116 14.50 -6.86 15.33
N LEU A 117 14.61 -7.93 16.13
CA LEU A 117 13.62 -9.00 16.16
C LEU A 117 12.24 -8.52 16.63
N TYR A 118 12.18 -7.65 17.65
CA TYR A 118 10.91 -7.06 18.08
C TYR A 118 10.24 -6.27 16.96
N THR A 119 11.00 -5.46 16.22
CA THR A 119 10.49 -4.69 15.08
C THR A 119 10.15 -5.53 13.84
N SER A 120 10.65 -6.77 13.75
CA SER A 120 10.33 -7.68 12.66
C SER A 120 9.02 -8.45 12.88
N VAL A 121 8.54 -8.55 14.12
CA VAL A 121 7.36 -9.35 14.46
C VAL A 121 6.16 -8.47 14.79
N VAL A 122 6.36 -7.44 15.61
CA VAL A 122 5.24 -6.64 16.15
C VAL A 122 4.56 -5.78 15.08
N PRO A 123 5.26 -4.94 14.30
CA PRO A 123 4.62 -4.13 13.26
C PRO A 123 3.90 -4.94 12.17
N PRO A 124 4.46 -6.04 11.63
CA PRO A 124 3.76 -6.87 10.65
C PRO A 124 2.51 -7.54 11.22
N LEU A 125 2.54 -7.94 12.50
CA LEU A 125 1.35 -8.48 13.18
C LEU A 125 0.25 -7.43 13.31
N ILE A 126 0.60 -6.22 13.74
CA ILE A 126 -0.36 -5.10 13.82
C ILE A 126 -0.93 -4.79 12.42
N TYR A 127 -0.06 -4.75 11.40
CA TYR A 127 -0.48 -4.51 10.03
C TYR A 127 -1.34 -5.66 9.47
N ALA A 128 -1.11 -6.92 9.83
CA ALA A 128 -1.98 -8.01 9.42
C ALA A 128 -3.43 -7.81 9.92
N LEU A 129 -3.60 -7.22 11.11
CA LEU A 129 -4.91 -6.94 11.70
C LEU A 129 -5.57 -5.70 11.08
N MET A 130 -4.82 -4.61 10.90
CA MET A 130 -5.36 -3.30 10.49
C MET A 130 -5.18 -2.99 9.00
N GLY A 131 -4.34 -3.73 8.29
CA GLY A 131 -3.89 -3.44 6.94
C GLY A 131 -4.95 -3.71 5.89
N SER A 132 -5.11 -2.77 4.97
CA SER A 132 -6.04 -2.87 3.84
C SER A 132 -5.56 -3.82 2.74
N SER A 133 -4.24 -4.02 2.61
CA SER A 133 -3.63 -4.89 1.60
C SER A 133 -2.95 -6.10 2.21
N ARG A 134 -3.25 -7.29 1.69
CA ARG A 134 -2.76 -8.59 2.18
C ARG A 134 -1.32 -8.90 1.73
N GLU A 135 -0.86 -8.30 0.64
CA GLU A 135 0.43 -8.66 0.00
C GLU A 135 1.60 -7.78 0.47
N ILE A 136 1.32 -6.75 1.27
CA ILE A 136 2.35 -5.84 1.76
C ILE A 136 3.08 -6.47 2.95
N ALA A 137 4.38 -6.70 2.76
CA ALA A 137 5.31 -7.02 3.82
C ALA A 137 5.86 -5.72 4.44
N ILE A 138 5.66 -5.55 5.75
CA ILE A 138 6.28 -4.48 6.53
C ILE A 138 7.46 -5.06 7.29
N GLY A 139 8.49 -4.26 7.49
CA GLY A 139 9.66 -4.64 8.28
C GLY A 139 10.56 -3.44 8.57
N PRO A 140 11.60 -3.63 9.39
CA PRO A 140 12.62 -2.60 9.58
C PRO A 140 13.33 -2.31 8.26
N VAL A 141 13.81 -1.07 8.08
CA VAL A 141 14.42 -0.60 6.84
C VAL A 141 15.81 -0.02 7.12
N ALA A 142 16.81 -0.41 6.32
CA ALA A 142 18.21 0.01 6.48
C ALA A 142 18.38 1.54 6.58
N VAL A 143 17.69 2.27 5.70
CA VAL A 143 17.80 3.74 5.61
C VAL A 143 17.35 4.40 6.91
N VAL A 144 16.25 3.91 7.50
CA VAL A 144 15.73 4.46 8.76
C VAL A 144 16.68 4.14 9.92
N SER A 145 17.25 2.93 9.97
CA SER A 145 18.25 2.56 10.98
C SER A 145 19.51 3.43 10.94
N LEU A 146 20.04 3.67 9.74
CA LEU A 146 21.20 4.55 9.56
C LEU A 146 20.89 6.00 9.96
N LEU A 147 19.72 6.50 9.52
CA LEU A 147 19.28 7.85 9.84
C LEU A 147 19.14 8.02 11.37
N LEU A 148 18.46 7.08 12.03
CA LEU A 148 18.27 7.08 13.48
C LEU A 148 19.62 7.13 14.22
N SER A 149 20.56 6.25 13.82
CA SER A 149 21.91 6.21 14.38
C SER A 149 22.66 7.53 14.17
N SER A 150 22.59 8.10 12.96
CA SER A 150 23.29 9.33 12.59
C SER A 150 22.79 10.58 13.35
N MET A 151 21.52 10.58 13.78
CA MET A 151 20.92 11.69 14.50
C MET A 151 21.10 11.55 16.00
N ILE A 152 20.87 10.36 16.55
CA ILE A 152 20.93 10.12 18.00
C ILE A 152 22.38 10.11 18.50
N THR A 153 23.34 9.62 17.71
CA THR A 153 24.78 9.68 18.07
C THR A 153 25.27 11.12 18.25
N LYS A 154 24.59 12.13 17.69
CA LYS A 154 24.94 13.55 17.90
C LYS A 154 24.50 14.08 19.26
N LEU A 155 23.52 13.43 19.90
CA LEU A 155 23.00 13.82 21.21
C LEU A 155 23.64 12.99 22.32
N GLU A 156 23.81 11.68 22.10
CA GLU A 156 24.32 10.74 23.10
C GLU A 156 25.22 9.69 22.42
N ASP A 157 26.37 9.38 23.03
CA ASP A 157 27.24 8.32 22.53
C ASP A 157 26.75 6.95 23.03
N PRO A 158 26.44 6.00 22.11
CA PRO A 158 25.99 4.66 22.50
C PRO A 158 27.01 3.86 23.33
N ILE A 159 28.29 4.25 23.34
CA ILE A 159 29.33 3.58 24.13
C ILE A 159 29.34 4.10 25.58
N THR A 160 29.13 5.40 25.78
CA THR A 160 29.22 6.07 27.08
C THR A 160 27.98 5.83 27.94
N ASP A 161 26.78 5.97 27.36
CA ASP A 161 25.51 5.66 28.04
C ASP A 161 24.52 4.94 27.10
N PRO A 162 24.58 3.59 27.05
CA PRO A 162 23.66 2.80 26.23
C PRO A 162 22.20 2.85 26.75
N VAL A 163 21.97 3.25 28.01
CA VAL A 163 20.62 3.36 28.57
C VAL A 163 19.96 4.66 28.10
N ALA A 164 20.67 5.78 28.15
CA ALA A 164 20.19 7.05 27.61
C ALA A 164 19.93 6.97 26.10
N TYR A 165 20.85 6.36 25.35
CA TYR A 165 20.71 6.16 23.90
C TYR A 165 19.39 5.43 23.55
N ARG A 166 19.11 4.30 24.22
CA ARG A 166 17.88 3.51 23.99
C ARG A 166 16.61 4.28 24.34
N LYS A 167 16.62 5.06 25.43
CA LYS A 167 15.48 5.92 25.81
C LYS A 167 15.19 6.97 24.73
N LEU A 168 16.23 7.58 24.15
CA LEU A 168 16.08 8.56 23.10
C LEU A 168 15.52 7.92 21.81
N VAL A 169 16.03 6.75 21.43
CA VAL A 169 15.50 5.94 20.31
C VAL A 169 14.00 5.68 20.47
N PHE A 170 13.56 5.21 21.64
CA PHE A 170 12.14 4.92 21.86
C PHE A 170 11.28 6.18 21.83
N THR A 171 11.79 7.29 22.36
CA THR A 171 11.08 8.57 22.33
C THR A 171 10.87 9.06 20.90
N VAL A 172 11.93 9.04 20.07
CA VAL A 172 11.85 9.41 18.65
C VAL A 172 10.89 8.48 17.90
N THR A 173 10.96 7.17 18.17
CA THR A 173 10.07 6.17 17.54
C THR A 173 8.61 6.41 17.92
N PHE A 174 8.34 6.74 19.17
CA PHE A 174 7.00 7.08 19.65
C PHE A 174 6.44 8.33 18.96
N PHE A 175 7.23 9.41 18.88
CA PHE A 175 6.82 10.63 18.17
C PHE A 175 6.60 10.39 16.67
N ALA A 176 7.47 9.61 16.02
CA ALA A 176 7.28 9.23 14.62
C ALA A 176 5.94 8.51 14.40
N GLY A 177 5.59 7.55 15.27
CA GLY A 177 4.31 6.86 15.24
C GLY A 177 3.12 7.80 15.51
N ALA A 178 3.25 8.74 16.46
CA ALA A 178 2.22 9.73 16.73
C ALA A 178 1.97 10.64 15.53
N PHE A 179 3.02 11.14 14.87
CA PHE A 179 2.89 11.94 13.64
C PHE A 179 2.25 11.14 12.50
N GLN A 180 2.66 9.88 12.31
CA GLN A 180 2.04 8.99 11.33
C GLN A 180 0.54 8.77 11.60
N ALA A 181 0.16 8.60 12.86
CA ALA A 181 -1.25 8.47 13.25
C ALA A 181 -2.05 9.75 12.99
N VAL A 182 -1.48 10.92 13.30
CA VAL A 182 -2.12 12.23 13.02
C VAL A 182 -2.31 12.43 11.52
N PHE A 183 -1.29 12.17 10.69
CA PHE A 183 -1.43 12.26 9.24
C PHE A 183 -2.39 11.23 8.67
N GLY A 184 -2.45 10.03 9.25
CA GLY A 184 -3.46 9.03 8.91
C GLY A 184 -4.89 9.46 9.23
N LEU A 185 -5.09 10.22 10.32
CA LEU A 185 -6.41 10.71 10.73
C LEU A 185 -6.88 11.94 9.93
N LEU A 186 -5.94 12.77 9.46
CA LEU A 186 -6.23 13.97 8.66
C LEU A 186 -6.51 13.68 7.17
N ARG A 187 -6.37 12.42 6.73
CA ARG A 187 -6.54 11.97 5.35
C ARG A 187 -7.93 11.39 5.10
#